data_AF-A0A5N6UI43-F1
#
_entry.id   AF-A0A5N6UI43-F1
#
_cell.length_a   1.000
_cell.length_b   1.000
_cell.length_c   1.000
_cell.angle_alpha   90.00
_cell.angle_beta   90.00
_cell.angle_gamma   90.00
#
_symmetry.space_group_name_H-M   'P 1'
#
loop_
_entity.id
_entity.type
_entity.pdbx_description
1 polymer ?
#
loop_
_entity_poly.entity_id
_entity_poly.type
_entity_poly.pdbx_seq_one_letter_code
_entity_poly.pdbx_strand_id
1 'polypeptide(L)'
;MQSNTTGKVEILKEAVSRGDLILLYAPAKTACMLLVESSPDSQTSNPKTSSITVREVKVHYRPKPGYCIVSGPDVYHNEEEDEDASGDDISTETGCDTASLPLSAYVARFPAESEVECGVNPHGRDFPDLFGGCAADQSCPVCYGYDFAMNDKIMLREVEEYESRLWGAKSEFAEYRAELRQEIVELVRERYELIDARRQEMCLSRYDVDDIVRSWLKDDDNE
;
A
#
# COMPACT_ATOMS: atom_id res chain seq x y z
N MET A 1 18.91 -37.02 -22.74
CA MET A 1 18.55 -35.59 -22.80
C MET A 1 17.65 -35.30 -21.62
N GLN A 2 18.22 -34.76 -20.54
CA GLN A 2 17.45 -34.29 -19.39
C GLN A 2 16.89 -32.92 -19.76
N SER A 3 15.57 -32.84 -19.90
CA SER A 3 14.84 -31.59 -20.01
C SER A 3 14.90 -30.90 -18.65
N ASN A 4 15.72 -29.84 -18.54
CA ASN A 4 15.68 -28.91 -17.43
C ASN A 4 14.32 -28.21 -17.48
N THR A 5 13.40 -28.61 -16.60
CA THR A 5 12.18 -27.87 -16.31
C THR A 5 12.58 -26.53 -15.71
N THR A 6 12.44 -25.45 -16.47
CA THR A 6 12.67 -24.08 -16.03
C THR A 6 11.78 -23.80 -14.81
N GLY A 7 12.40 -23.43 -13.69
CA GLY A 7 11.80 -23.49 -12.37
C GLY A 7 10.63 -22.52 -12.19
N LYS A 8 9.44 -23.05 -11.92
CA LYS A 8 8.36 -22.26 -11.32
C LYS A 8 8.81 -21.79 -9.93
N VAL A 9 8.35 -20.61 -9.51
CA VAL A 9 8.70 -20.04 -8.20
C VAL A 9 8.12 -20.93 -7.09
N GLU A 10 8.95 -21.85 -6.57
CA GLU A 10 8.58 -22.75 -5.46
C GLU A 10 8.80 -22.09 -4.09
N ILE A 11 9.76 -21.16 -4.02
CA ILE A 11 10.19 -20.51 -2.78
C ILE A 11 10.40 -19.02 -3.06
N LEU A 12 9.96 -18.16 -2.14
CA LEU A 12 10.25 -16.73 -2.21
C LEU A 12 11.67 -16.45 -1.73
N LYS A 13 12.28 -15.34 -2.17
CA LYS A 13 13.61 -14.92 -1.69
C LYS A 13 13.54 -14.20 -0.34
N GLU A 14 12.36 -13.72 0.02
CA GLU A 14 12.11 -12.83 1.14
C GLU A 14 10.98 -13.38 2.01
N ALA A 15 11.03 -13.07 3.30
CA ALA A 15 9.93 -13.34 4.21
C ALA A 15 8.71 -12.50 3.83
N VAL A 16 7.51 -13.04 4.07
CA VAL A 16 6.25 -12.34 3.81
C VAL A 16 5.32 -12.48 5.01
N SER A 17 4.59 -11.41 5.30
CA SER A 17 3.63 -11.30 6.37
C SER A 17 2.22 -11.04 5.81
N ARG A 18 1.21 -11.32 6.62
CA ARG A 18 -0.17 -10.93 6.29
C ARG A 18 -0.22 -9.41 6.05
N GLY A 19 -0.86 -9.01 4.95
CA GLY A 19 -0.97 -7.62 4.52
C GLY A 19 0.05 -7.23 3.44
N ASP A 20 1.12 -8.00 3.24
CA ASP A 20 2.09 -7.74 2.17
C ASP A 20 1.46 -7.93 0.79
N LEU A 21 2.01 -7.21 -0.19
CA LEU A 21 1.65 -7.36 -1.60
C LEU A 21 2.70 -8.20 -2.33
N ILE A 22 2.24 -9.07 -3.22
CA ILE A 22 3.08 -9.90 -4.09
C ILE A 22 2.69 -9.64 -5.53
N LEU A 23 3.66 -9.25 -6.35
CA LEU A 23 3.52 -9.12 -7.79
C LEU A 23 4.11 -10.35 -8.48
N LEU A 24 3.27 -11.10 -9.19
CA LEU A 24 3.71 -12.13 -10.14
C LEU A 24 3.71 -11.55 -11.55
N TYR A 25 4.80 -11.71 -12.29
CA TYR A 25 4.86 -11.29 -13.70
C TYR A 25 5.71 -12.21 -14.55
N ALA A 26 5.44 -12.21 -15.85
CA ALA A 26 6.28 -12.84 -16.86
C ALA A 26 6.26 -11.98 -18.13
N PRO A 27 7.32 -11.98 -18.95
CA PRO A 27 7.36 -11.22 -20.20
C PRO A 27 6.14 -11.52 -21.10
N ALA A 28 5.54 -10.47 -21.65
CA ALA A 28 4.35 -10.54 -22.52
C ALA A 28 3.10 -11.19 -21.90
N LYS A 29 3.02 -11.29 -20.57
CA LYS A 29 1.84 -11.75 -19.83
C LYS A 29 1.31 -10.63 -18.94
N THR A 30 0.01 -10.67 -18.67
CA THR A 30 -0.60 -9.80 -17.67
C THR A 30 -0.01 -10.18 -16.31
N ALA A 31 0.55 -9.19 -15.61
CA ALA A 31 1.01 -9.39 -14.24
C ALA A 31 -0.19 -9.63 -13.31
N CYS A 32 0.04 -10.13 -12.12
CA CYS A 32 -1.00 -10.38 -11.12
C CYS A 32 -0.54 -9.81 -9.78
N MET A 33 -1.36 -8.98 -9.16
CA MET A 33 -1.10 -8.47 -7.82
C MET A 33 -1.93 -9.26 -6.80
N LEU A 34 -1.26 -9.69 -5.75
CA LEU A 34 -1.78 -10.60 -4.76
C LEU A 34 -1.57 -10.00 -3.37
N LEU A 35 -2.60 -10.02 -2.53
CA LEU A 35 -2.51 -9.66 -1.11
C LEU A 35 -2.29 -10.92 -0.29
N VAL A 36 -1.29 -10.91 0.60
CA VAL A 36 -1.02 -12.00 1.52
C VAL A 36 -2.06 -12.00 2.64
N GLU A 37 -2.85 -13.06 2.72
CA GLU A 37 -3.85 -13.24 3.79
C GLU A 37 -3.29 -14.05 4.96
N SER A 38 -2.44 -15.03 4.68
CA SER A 38 -1.72 -15.77 5.72
C SER A 38 -0.36 -16.28 5.23
N SER A 39 0.59 -16.29 6.15
CA SER A 39 1.95 -16.80 5.95
C SER A 39 2.36 -17.53 7.24
N PRO A 40 2.29 -18.89 7.26
CA PRO A 40 2.64 -19.69 8.44
C PRO A 40 4.10 -19.48 8.88
N ASP A 41 4.95 -19.06 7.95
CA ASP A 41 6.39 -18.96 8.11
C ASP A 41 6.89 -17.50 7.98
N SER A 42 6.14 -16.53 8.53
CA SER A 42 6.42 -15.09 8.38
C SER A 42 7.80 -14.63 8.87
N GLN A 43 8.48 -15.44 9.71
CA GLN A 43 9.84 -15.19 10.19
C GLN A 43 10.92 -15.94 9.41
N THR A 44 10.55 -16.84 8.49
CA THR A 44 11.52 -17.59 7.71
C THR A 44 11.96 -16.78 6.50
N SER A 45 13.27 -16.64 6.34
CA SER A 45 13.81 -16.33 5.01
C SER A 45 13.55 -17.55 4.14
N ASN A 46 12.89 -17.33 3.00
CA ASN A 46 12.54 -18.34 2.01
C ASN A 46 11.27 -19.19 2.30
N PRO A 47 10.09 -18.56 2.49
CA PRO A 47 8.83 -19.28 2.61
C PRO A 47 8.43 -19.96 1.30
N LYS A 48 7.79 -21.13 1.41
CA LYS A 48 7.31 -21.89 0.25
C LYS A 48 6.06 -21.24 -0.33
N THR A 49 5.95 -21.14 -1.64
CA THR A 49 4.77 -20.55 -2.29
C THR A 49 3.49 -21.37 -2.05
N SER A 50 3.62 -22.65 -1.70
CA SER A 50 2.47 -23.49 -1.33
C SER A 50 1.96 -23.27 0.10
N SER A 51 2.74 -22.66 1.00
CA SER A 51 2.30 -22.36 2.38
C SER A 51 1.71 -20.97 2.54
N ILE A 52 1.93 -20.06 1.58
CA ILE A 52 1.42 -18.68 1.62
C ILE A 52 0.03 -18.65 0.98
N THR A 53 -0.98 -18.19 1.72
CA THR A 53 -2.33 -17.96 1.19
C THR A 53 -2.46 -16.52 0.75
N VAL A 54 -2.90 -16.33 -0.50
CA VAL A 54 -3.04 -15.01 -1.10
C VAL A 54 -4.37 -14.86 -1.82
N ARG A 55 -4.79 -13.62 -2.00
CA ARG A 55 -5.97 -13.25 -2.77
C ARG A 55 -5.59 -12.26 -3.85
N GLU A 56 -6.08 -12.48 -5.07
CA GLU A 56 -5.90 -11.51 -6.14
C GLU A 56 -6.63 -10.20 -5.82
N VAL A 57 -5.91 -9.10 -5.93
CA VAL A 57 -6.47 -7.76 -5.77
C VAL A 57 -6.65 -7.13 -7.15
N LYS A 58 -7.79 -6.46 -7.33
CA LYS A 58 -8.05 -5.72 -8.56
C LYS A 58 -7.00 -4.61 -8.67
N VAL A 59 -6.37 -4.51 -9.83
CA VAL A 59 -5.40 -3.45 -10.11
C VAL A 59 -5.64 -2.85 -11.49
N HIS A 60 -5.37 -1.56 -11.61
CA HIS A 60 -5.36 -0.85 -12.88
C HIS A 60 -3.94 -0.91 -13.46
N TYR A 61 -3.73 -1.79 -14.45
CA TYR A 61 -2.48 -1.86 -15.20
C TYR A 61 -2.35 -0.65 -16.11
N ARG A 62 -1.20 0.04 -16.04
CA ARG A 62 -0.88 1.11 -16.98
C ARG A 62 -0.18 0.54 -18.22
N PRO A 63 -0.15 1.27 -19.35
CA PRO A 63 0.47 0.80 -20.60
C PRO A 63 1.97 0.47 -20.51
N LYS A 64 2.64 0.85 -19.42
CA LYS A 64 4.07 0.61 -19.21
C LYS A 64 4.28 -0.69 -18.40
N PRO A 65 5.13 -1.62 -18.84
CA PRO A 65 5.40 -2.87 -18.10
C PRO A 65 5.84 -2.60 -16.65
N GLY A 66 5.27 -3.33 -15.69
CA GLY A 66 5.57 -3.20 -14.26
C GLY A 66 4.77 -2.14 -13.49
N TYR A 67 3.90 -1.37 -14.17
CA TYR A 67 3.10 -0.33 -13.54
C TYR A 67 1.66 -0.79 -13.30
N CYS A 68 1.27 -0.95 -12.04
CA CYS A 68 -0.11 -1.22 -11.64
C CYS A 68 -0.48 -0.40 -10.40
N ILE A 69 -1.76 -0.04 -10.30
CA ILE A 69 -2.34 0.65 -9.14
C ILE A 69 -3.39 -0.27 -8.54
N VAL A 70 -3.26 -0.65 -7.28
CA VAL A 70 -4.30 -1.42 -6.60
C VAL A 70 -5.59 -0.61 -6.56
N SER A 71 -6.68 -1.19 -7.05
CA SER A 71 -8.01 -0.59 -6.96
C SER A 71 -8.36 -0.38 -5.49
N GLY A 72 -8.95 0.77 -5.18
CA GLY A 72 -9.45 1.03 -3.83
C GLY A 72 -10.50 -0.01 -3.40
N PRO A 73 -10.80 -0.11 -2.09
CA PRO A 73 -11.87 -0.98 -1.61
C PRO A 73 -13.20 -0.61 -2.28
N ASP A 74 -14.00 -1.62 -2.62
CA ASP A 74 -15.38 -1.39 -3.07
C ASP A 74 -16.20 -0.90 -1.87
N VAL A 75 -16.65 0.35 -1.92
CA VAL A 75 -17.48 0.97 -0.88
C VAL A 75 -18.93 0.84 -1.29
N TYR A 76 -19.66 -0.05 -0.63
CA TYR A 76 -21.11 -0.15 -0.76
C TYR A 76 -21.75 0.84 0.21
N HIS A 77 -22.43 1.85 -0.34
CA HIS A 77 -23.35 2.64 0.46
C HIS A 77 -24.63 1.80 0.63
N ASN A 78 -24.99 1.50 1.88
CA ASN A 78 -26.33 1.01 2.16
C ASN A 78 -27.28 2.19 1.91
N GLU A 79 -27.87 2.23 0.72
CA GLU A 79 -29.02 3.10 0.48
C GLU A 79 -30.15 2.55 1.34
N GLU A 80 -30.43 3.22 2.46
CA GLU A 80 -31.70 3.02 3.15
C GLU A 80 -32.82 3.36 2.16
N GLU A 81 -33.80 2.47 2.08
CA GLU A 81 -34.84 2.40 1.07
C GLU A 81 -35.61 3.73 0.91
N ASP A 82 -35.30 4.47 -0.16
CA ASP A 82 -36.25 5.39 -0.77
C ASP A 82 -36.88 4.68 -1.97
N GLU A 83 -38.15 4.26 -1.80
CA GLU A 83 -39.02 3.85 -2.89
C GLU A 83 -39.14 4.99 -3.91
N ASP A 84 -38.48 4.90 -5.08
CA ASP A 84 -39.14 5.07 -6.39
C ASP A 84 -38.18 5.06 -7.60
N ALA A 85 -38.67 4.36 -8.63
CA ALA A 85 -38.43 4.54 -10.08
C ALA A 85 -37.09 4.13 -10.73
N SER A 86 -37.12 2.90 -11.23
CA SER A 86 -36.73 2.46 -12.59
C SER A 86 -35.58 3.16 -13.32
N GLY A 87 -34.52 2.41 -13.56
CA GLY A 87 -33.58 2.62 -14.66
C GLY A 87 -32.66 1.42 -14.78
N ASP A 88 -32.94 0.54 -15.73
CA ASP A 88 -32.05 -0.55 -16.13
C ASP A 88 -30.67 0.02 -16.46
N ASP A 89 -29.65 -0.32 -15.67
CA ASP A 89 -28.27 -0.34 -16.14
C ASP A 89 -27.68 -1.72 -15.81
N ILE A 90 -27.54 -2.52 -16.85
CA ILE A 90 -26.88 -3.82 -16.83
C ILE A 90 -25.38 -3.55 -16.66
N SER A 91 -24.95 -3.33 -15.42
CA SER A 91 -23.56 -3.51 -15.04
C SER A 91 -23.31 -5.00 -14.94
N THR A 92 -22.68 -5.57 -15.97
CA THR A 92 -22.08 -6.90 -15.87
C THR A 92 -20.87 -6.84 -14.95
N GLU A 93 -21.16 -6.78 -13.65
CA GLU A 93 -20.24 -7.16 -12.59
C GLU A 93 -19.93 -8.65 -12.78
N THR A 94 -18.94 -8.96 -13.62
CA THR A 94 -18.25 -10.25 -13.51
C THR A 94 -17.59 -10.26 -12.14
N GLY A 95 -18.33 -10.74 -11.14
CA GLY A 95 -17.84 -11.01 -9.81
C GLY A 95 -16.56 -11.82 -9.96
N CYS A 96 -15.44 -11.17 -9.69
CA CYS A 96 -14.18 -11.86 -9.62
C CYS A 96 -14.28 -12.66 -8.33
N ASP A 97 -14.54 -13.96 -8.43
CA ASP A 97 -14.41 -14.89 -7.31
C ASP A 97 -12.97 -14.79 -6.79
N THR A 98 -12.72 -13.84 -5.88
CA THR A 98 -11.41 -13.62 -5.25
C THR A 98 -11.24 -14.66 -4.16
N ALA A 99 -11.25 -15.93 -4.55
CA ALA A 99 -10.96 -17.03 -3.67
C ALA A 99 -9.51 -16.94 -3.22
N SER A 100 -9.31 -16.98 -1.91
CA SER A 100 -8.00 -17.10 -1.31
C SER A 100 -7.41 -18.46 -1.65
N LEU A 101 -6.26 -18.47 -2.33
CA LEU A 101 -5.59 -19.68 -2.78
C LEU A 101 -4.11 -19.63 -2.39
N PRO A 102 -3.43 -20.79 -2.33
CA PRO A 102 -1.98 -20.81 -2.22
C PRO A 102 -1.32 -20.01 -3.34
N LEU A 103 -0.25 -19.27 -3.04
CA LEU A 103 0.50 -18.50 -4.04
C LEU A 103 0.97 -19.38 -5.22
N SER A 104 1.34 -20.64 -4.94
CA SER A 104 1.70 -21.61 -5.97
C SER A 104 0.59 -21.85 -7.01
N ALA A 105 -0.69 -21.74 -6.64
CA ALA A 105 -1.80 -21.88 -7.58
C ALA A 105 -1.84 -20.73 -8.59
N TYR A 106 -1.49 -19.51 -8.16
CA TYR A 106 -1.37 -18.34 -9.05
C TYR A 106 -0.13 -18.45 -9.95
N VAL A 107 1.02 -18.89 -9.41
CA VAL A 107 2.21 -19.18 -10.22
C VAL A 107 1.91 -20.24 -11.29
N ALA A 108 1.08 -21.23 -10.97
CA ALA A 108 0.71 -22.28 -11.92
C ALA A 108 -0.17 -21.80 -13.10
N ARG A 109 -0.82 -20.63 -12.99
CA ARG A 109 -1.61 -20.03 -14.10
C ARG A 109 -0.74 -19.59 -15.27
N PHE A 110 0.54 -19.34 -15.04
CA PHE A 110 1.48 -19.02 -16.10
C PHE A 110 1.87 -20.29 -16.88
N PRO A 111 2.01 -20.21 -18.21
CA PRO A 111 2.51 -21.31 -19.03
C PRO A 111 3.84 -21.86 -18.50
N ALA A 112 4.08 -23.17 -18.67
CA ALA A 112 5.24 -23.84 -18.10
C ALA A 112 6.58 -23.29 -18.61
N GLU A 113 6.57 -22.72 -19.81
CA GLU A 113 7.70 -22.08 -20.48
C GLU A 113 7.93 -20.62 -20.05
N SER A 114 7.04 -20.04 -19.23
CA SER A 114 7.17 -18.65 -18.78
C SER A 114 8.17 -18.54 -17.65
N GLU A 115 9.12 -17.60 -17.79
CA GLU A 115 9.99 -17.18 -16.70
C GLU A 115 9.19 -16.27 -15.76
N VAL A 116 8.52 -16.90 -14.78
CA VAL A 116 7.72 -16.18 -13.79
C VAL A 116 8.65 -15.58 -12.75
N GLU A 117 8.57 -14.28 -12.58
CA GLU A 117 9.22 -13.53 -11.52
C GLU A 117 8.21 -13.15 -10.44
N CYS A 118 8.69 -13.08 -9.21
CA CYS A 118 7.90 -12.77 -8.03
C CYS A 118 8.57 -11.65 -7.24
N GLY A 119 7.90 -10.50 -7.12
CA GLY A 119 8.30 -9.37 -6.31
C GLY A 119 7.45 -9.25 -5.06
N VAL A 120 8.06 -9.23 -3.88
CA VAL A 120 7.39 -8.92 -2.60
C VAL A 120 7.46 -7.41 -2.37
N ASN A 121 6.34 -6.82 -1.92
CA ASN A 121 6.17 -5.40 -1.64
C ASN A 121 6.77 -4.51 -2.76
N PRO A 122 6.25 -4.62 -4.00
CA PRO A 122 6.84 -3.98 -5.18
C PRO A 122 6.84 -2.44 -5.11
N HIS A 123 6.16 -1.83 -4.15
CA HIS A 123 6.08 -0.38 -4.00
C HIS A 123 7.26 0.16 -3.17
N GLY A 124 8.26 0.77 -3.84
CA GLY A 124 9.32 1.55 -3.17
C GLY A 124 10.72 0.92 -3.18
N ARG A 125 10.87 -0.35 -3.57
CA ARG A 125 12.15 -1.07 -3.56
C ARG A 125 13.24 -0.46 -4.46
N ASP A 126 12.83 0.13 -5.58
CA ASP A 126 13.74 0.73 -6.57
C ASP A 126 14.11 2.19 -6.26
N PHE A 127 13.70 2.72 -5.11
CA PHE A 127 13.92 4.12 -4.72
C PHE A 127 14.73 4.20 -3.43
N PRO A 128 16.06 3.93 -3.46
CA PRO A 128 16.91 3.89 -2.28
C PRO A 128 16.91 5.21 -1.49
N ASP A 129 16.75 6.35 -2.18
CA ASP A 129 16.67 7.67 -1.54
C ASP A 129 15.41 7.84 -0.68
N LEU A 130 14.40 7.02 -0.92
CA LEU A 130 13.16 6.95 -0.16
C LEU A 130 13.20 5.83 0.91
N PHE A 131 14.20 4.96 0.89
CA PHE A 131 14.43 3.91 1.88
C PHE A 131 14.80 4.46 3.27
N GLY A 132 14.48 3.71 4.34
CA GLY A 132 14.73 4.10 5.74
C GLY A 132 13.66 4.99 6.38
N GLY A 133 12.55 5.24 5.69
CA GLY A 133 11.43 6.06 6.17
C GLY A 133 10.05 5.51 5.83
N CYS A 134 9.93 4.19 5.56
CA CYS A 134 8.62 3.52 5.43
C CYS A 134 7.89 3.49 6.78
N ALA A 135 7.60 4.64 7.37
CA ALA A 135 6.36 4.81 8.09
C ALA A 135 5.23 4.44 7.11
N ALA A 136 4.21 3.76 7.59
CA ALA A 136 3.01 3.43 6.80
C ALA A 136 2.40 4.67 6.11
N ASP A 137 2.78 5.86 6.59
CA ASP A 137 2.21 7.14 6.24
C ASP A 137 2.94 7.85 5.09
N GLN A 138 4.13 7.40 4.65
CA GLN A 138 4.87 8.05 3.56
C GLN A 138 4.23 7.75 2.18
N SER A 139 4.09 8.78 1.35
CA SER A 139 3.58 8.69 -0.02
C SER A 139 4.46 7.82 -0.90
N CYS A 140 3.82 6.90 -1.63
CA CYS A 140 4.54 5.99 -2.51
C CYS A 140 5.04 6.70 -3.80
N PRO A 141 6.35 6.61 -4.15
CA PRO A 141 6.91 7.23 -5.36
C PRO A 141 6.35 6.65 -6.66
N VAL A 142 5.85 5.42 -6.62
CA VAL A 142 5.25 4.76 -7.79
C VAL A 142 3.80 5.22 -7.97
N CYS A 143 3.04 5.35 -6.88
CA CYS A 143 1.63 5.72 -6.94
C CYS A 143 1.47 7.23 -7.19
N TYR A 144 2.14 8.05 -6.38
CA TYR A 144 1.94 9.50 -6.37
C TYR A 144 2.93 10.26 -7.26
N GLY A 145 4.00 9.58 -7.70
CA GLY A 145 5.11 10.15 -8.45
C GLY A 145 6.32 10.40 -7.55
N TYR A 146 7.52 10.26 -8.13
CA TYR A 146 8.78 10.34 -7.37
C TYR A 146 8.95 11.68 -6.67
N ASP A 147 8.80 12.79 -7.39
CA ASP A 147 8.99 14.14 -6.83
C ASP A 147 8.01 14.42 -5.68
N PHE A 148 6.75 13.95 -5.82
CA PHE A 148 5.74 14.08 -4.78
C PHE A 148 6.13 13.27 -3.53
N ALA A 149 6.52 12.01 -3.70
CA ALA A 149 6.96 11.17 -2.59
C ALA A 149 8.24 11.66 -1.91
N MET A 150 9.13 12.31 -2.66
CA MET A 150 10.33 12.92 -2.12
C MET A 150 10.00 14.18 -1.32
N ASN A 151 9.13 15.05 -1.82
CA ASN A 151 8.66 16.22 -1.08
C ASN A 151 7.91 15.81 0.19
N ASP A 152 7.05 14.80 0.11
CA ASP A 152 6.35 14.25 1.26
C ASP A 152 7.31 13.70 2.32
N LYS A 153 8.38 13.01 1.90
CA LYS A 153 9.45 12.55 2.80
C LYS A 153 10.16 13.72 3.49
N ILE A 154 10.40 14.83 2.78
CA ILE A 154 11.04 16.01 3.35
C ILE A 154 10.15 16.62 4.44
N MET A 155 8.84 16.78 4.17
CA MET A 155 7.88 17.28 5.16
C MET A 155 7.77 16.34 6.37
N LEU A 156 7.74 15.03 6.14
CA LEU A 156 7.68 14.05 7.23
C LEU A 156 8.91 14.14 8.15
N ARG A 157 10.10 14.34 7.60
CA ARG A 157 11.32 14.56 8.41
C ARG A 157 11.25 15.82 9.26
N GLU A 158 10.61 16.87 8.76
CA GLU A 158 10.42 18.10 9.52
C GLU A 158 9.46 17.84 10.69
N VAL A 159 8.34 17.14 10.47
CA VAL A 159 7.44 16.68 11.54
C VAL A 159 8.21 15.87 12.60
N GLU A 160 8.99 14.87 12.18
CA GLU A 160 9.81 14.04 13.10
C GLU A 160 10.82 14.88 13.91
N GLU A 161 11.39 15.94 13.33
CA GLU A 161 12.29 16.85 14.03
C GLU A 161 11.55 17.63 15.12
N TYR A 162 10.36 18.17 14.82
CA TYR A 162 9.55 18.88 15.81
C TYR A 162 9.03 17.94 16.91
N GLU A 163 8.61 16.71 16.57
CA GLU A 163 8.22 15.68 17.54
C GLU A 163 9.39 15.31 18.46
N SER A 164 10.59 15.13 17.90
CA SER A 164 11.80 14.87 18.66
C SER A 164 12.13 16.01 19.63
N ARG A 165 11.99 17.27 19.18
CA ARG A 165 12.14 18.46 20.03
C ARG A 165 11.08 18.51 21.12
N LEU A 166 9.82 18.22 20.79
CA LEU A 166 8.72 18.18 21.76
C LEU A 166 8.94 17.12 22.83
N TRP A 167 9.43 15.94 22.43
CA TRP A 167 9.81 14.86 23.34
C TRP A 167 10.99 15.24 24.23
N GLY A 168 12.00 15.94 23.69
CA GLY A 168 13.14 16.46 24.45
C GLY A 168 12.76 17.59 25.42
N ALA A 169 11.74 18.38 25.09
CA ALA A 169 11.27 19.53 25.84
C ALA A 169 10.40 19.19 27.07
N LYS A 170 10.38 17.92 27.54
CA LYS A 170 9.53 17.46 28.66
C LYS A 170 9.67 18.31 29.94
N SER A 171 10.82 18.93 30.18
CA SER A 171 11.09 19.80 31.33
C SER A 171 11.07 21.31 31.02
N GLU A 172 10.69 21.70 29.80
CA GLU A 172 10.66 23.11 29.38
C GLU A 172 9.30 23.78 29.69
N PHE A 173 9.22 25.09 29.40
CA PHE A 173 8.01 25.89 29.65
C PHE A 173 6.82 25.40 28.83
N ALA A 174 5.63 25.38 29.43
CA ALA A 174 4.39 24.93 28.79
C ALA A 174 4.07 25.68 27.49
N GLU A 175 4.43 26.96 27.41
CA GLU A 175 4.25 27.80 26.23
C GLU A 175 5.07 27.29 25.03
N TYR A 176 6.35 26.98 25.23
CA TYR A 176 7.20 26.42 24.17
C TYR A 176 6.72 25.04 23.70
N ARG A 177 6.23 24.19 24.62
CA ARG A 177 5.62 22.91 24.23
C ARG A 177 4.34 23.10 23.43
N ALA A 178 3.53 24.09 23.77
CA ALA A 178 2.31 24.43 23.04
C ALA A 178 2.63 24.95 21.63
N GLU A 179 3.66 25.79 21.49
CA GLU A 179 4.18 26.24 20.20
C GLU A 179 4.64 25.06 19.35
N LEU A 180 5.47 24.16 19.88
CA LEU A 180 5.92 22.97 19.15
C LEU A 180 4.75 22.07 18.72
N ARG A 181 3.75 21.87 19.57
CA ARG A 181 2.54 21.12 19.22
C ARG A 181 1.75 21.78 18.09
N GLN A 182 1.64 23.11 18.12
CA GLN A 182 0.95 23.86 17.08
C GLN A 182 1.68 23.72 15.73
N GLU A 183 3.01 23.85 15.72
CA GLU A 183 3.84 23.68 14.51
C GLU A 183 3.70 22.26 13.93
N ILE A 184 3.71 21.22 14.77
CA ILE A 184 3.49 19.83 14.32
C ILE A 184 2.12 19.69 13.65
N VAL A 185 1.06 20.20 14.28
CA VAL A 185 -0.32 20.13 13.76
C VAL A 185 -0.45 20.86 12.43
N GLU A 186 0.20 22.01 12.28
CA GLU A 186 0.21 22.78 11.03
C GLU A 186 0.95 22.05 9.91
N LEU A 187 2.14 21.52 10.17
CA LEU A 187 2.91 20.73 9.20
C LEU A 187 2.17 19.45 8.77
N VAL A 188 1.57 18.74 9.73
CA VAL A 188 0.78 17.53 9.46
C VAL A 188 -0.44 17.88 8.60
N ARG A 189 -1.13 18.98 8.92
CA ARG A 189 -2.27 19.45 8.11
C ARG A 189 -1.83 19.76 6.68
N GLU A 190 -0.81 20.59 6.50
CA GLU A 190 -0.31 20.95 5.17
C GLU A 190 0.07 19.70 4.37
N ARG A 191 0.80 18.78 5.00
CA ARG A 191 1.19 17.51 4.40
C ARG A 191 -0.01 16.71 3.92
N TYR A 192 -1.02 16.49 4.78
CA TYR A 192 -2.19 15.69 4.41
C TYR A 192 -3.14 16.40 3.44
N GLU A 193 -3.19 17.74 3.41
CA GLU A 193 -3.91 18.50 2.38
C GLU A 193 -3.25 18.33 1.01
N LEU A 194 -1.91 18.33 0.93
CA LEU A 194 -1.19 18.05 -0.31
C LEU A 194 -1.40 16.61 -0.80
N ILE A 195 -1.35 15.64 0.12
CA ILE A 195 -1.65 14.24 -0.18
C ILE A 195 -3.10 14.11 -0.66
N ASP A 196 -4.06 14.71 0.02
CA ASP A 196 -5.47 14.64 -0.36
C ASP A 196 -5.73 15.29 -1.72
N ALA A 197 -5.15 16.47 -1.98
CA ALA A 197 -5.21 17.11 -3.30
C ALA A 197 -4.66 16.19 -4.40
N ARG A 198 -3.50 15.56 -4.16
CA ARG A 198 -2.91 14.61 -5.11
C ARG A 198 -3.77 13.37 -5.30
N ARG A 199 -4.42 12.88 -4.24
CA ARG A 199 -5.40 11.77 -4.30
C ARG A 199 -6.59 12.15 -5.17
N GLN A 200 -7.12 13.36 -5.01
CA GLN A 200 -8.23 13.88 -5.83
C GLN A 200 -7.86 14.00 -7.31
N GLU A 201 -6.66 14.48 -7.64
CA GLU A 201 -6.15 14.49 -9.02
C GLU A 201 -6.12 13.09 -9.65
N MET A 202 -5.94 12.07 -8.81
CA MET A 202 -5.89 10.66 -9.19
C MET A 202 -7.26 9.95 -9.07
N CYS A 203 -8.34 10.68 -8.78
CA CYS A 203 -9.68 10.15 -8.52
C CYS A 203 -9.73 9.10 -7.39
N LEU A 204 -8.88 9.23 -6.38
CA LEU A 204 -8.90 8.41 -5.17
C LEU A 204 -9.82 9.04 -4.11
N SER A 205 -10.27 8.22 -3.15
CA SER A 205 -11.07 8.69 -2.02
C SER A 205 -10.33 9.74 -1.19
N ARG A 206 -11.06 10.72 -0.68
CA ARG A 206 -10.50 11.77 0.17
C ARG A 206 -10.09 11.23 1.53
N TYR A 207 -9.07 11.84 2.10
CA TYR A 207 -8.81 11.75 3.53
C TYR A 207 -9.67 12.73 4.32
N ASP A 208 -10.06 12.32 5.52
CA ASP A 208 -10.53 13.25 6.53
C ASP A 208 -9.30 13.85 7.22
N VAL A 209 -8.79 14.95 6.64
CA VAL A 209 -7.61 15.65 7.15
C VAL A 209 -7.84 16.13 8.58
N ASP A 210 -9.05 16.56 8.92
CA ASP A 210 -9.35 17.04 10.27
C ASP A 210 -9.33 15.92 11.30
N ASP A 211 -9.79 14.72 10.95
CA ASP A 211 -9.69 13.55 11.83
C ASP A 211 -8.23 13.13 12.03
N ILE A 212 -7.44 13.07 10.95
CA ILE A 212 -6.01 12.73 11.01
C ILE A 212 -5.26 13.71 11.92
N VAL A 213 -5.39 15.01 11.66
CA VAL A 213 -4.75 16.07 12.46
C VAL A 213 -5.18 15.99 13.92
N ARG A 214 -6.46 15.71 14.19
CA ARG A 214 -6.97 15.57 15.55
C ARG A 214 -6.45 14.32 16.26
N SER A 215 -6.16 13.24 15.55
CA SER A 215 -5.59 12.02 16.11
C SER A 215 -4.09 12.12 16.40
N TRP A 216 -3.36 12.96 15.67
CA TRP A 216 -1.89 12.96 15.61
C TRP A 216 -1.19 13.13 16.96
N LEU A 217 -1.76 13.92 17.88
CA LEU A 217 -1.15 14.21 19.19
C LEU A 217 -1.90 13.58 20.39
N LYS A 218 -2.96 12.79 20.14
CA LYS A 218 -3.83 12.27 21.22
C LYS A 218 -3.16 11.20 22.09
N ASP A 219 -2.15 10.51 21.57
CA ASP A 219 -1.52 9.39 22.29
C ASP A 219 -0.53 9.86 23.39
N ASP A 220 -0.19 11.15 23.43
CA ASP A 220 0.77 11.72 24.38
C ASP A 220 0.16 12.24 25.70
N ASP A 221 -1.18 12.35 25.80
CA ASP A 221 -1.84 12.99 26.94
C ASP A 221 -2.37 11.99 28.00
N ASN A 222 -2.00 10.71 27.90
CA ASN A 222 -2.36 9.62 28.83
C ASN A 222 -1.22 9.24 29.81
N GLU A 223 -0.45 10.22 30.31
CA GLU A 223 0.45 10.06 31.48
C GLU A 223 0.13 11.05 32.59
#